data_AF-A0A2E6EL55-F1
#
_entry.id   AF-A0A2E6EL55-F1
#
_cell.length_a   1.000
_cell.length_b   1.000
_cell.length_c   1.000
_cell.angle_alpha   90.00
_cell.angle_beta   90.00
_cell.angle_gamma   90.00
#
_symmetry.space_group_name_H-M   'P 1'
#
loop_
_entity.id
_entity.type
_entity.pdbx_description
1 polymer ?
#
loop_
_entity_poly.entity_id
_entity_poly.type
_entity_poly.pdbx_seq_one_letter_code
_entity_poly.pdbx_strand_id
1 'polypeptide(L)'
;MLRSIVPFLAALLFVSSATASQLEVGSEALALAAQQTIQSYCADAAGDDVTLAAESVALVSALWAQVSAAADAGGEPYLLYWRGLLGECLKQSEKAEEDLQRFIANAADTQALASLVRDASRRLKRLQRNAGVLSPRPAPVPPESVVLLGVGGAMAAVGFGLAAGAYAEGSQLFPGLSNLETYDANIDSYRQNWTAERVGIAIGASGVAMLTAGLVRLLVERANESSVAKARTKRRRP
;
A
#
# COMPACT_ATOMS: atom_id res chain seq x y z
N MET A 1 4.46 49.12 -43.06
CA MET A 1 4.56 48.48 -41.73
C MET A 1 3.94 47.10 -41.83
N LEU A 2 4.71 46.09 -42.25
CA LEU A 2 4.36 44.67 -42.16
C LEU A 2 5.55 44.00 -41.48
N ARG A 3 5.35 43.48 -40.26
CA ARG A 3 6.39 42.77 -39.50
C ARG A 3 6.04 41.28 -39.46
N SER A 4 7.00 40.48 -39.89
CA SER A 4 7.07 39.03 -39.79
C SER A 4 6.71 38.51 -38.41
N ILE A 5 5.77 37.56 -38.35
CA ILE A 5 5.50 36.69 -37.19
C ILE A 5 5.48 35.24 -37.68
N VAL A 6 6.65 34.76 -38.09
CA VAL A 6 6.99 33.35 -38.27
C VAL A 6 8.39 33.29 -37.66
N PRO A 7 8.62 32.72 -36.45
CA PRO A 7 8.48 31.27 -36.21
C PRO A 7 8.19 30.89 -34.73
N PHE A 8 6.99 30.41 -34.39
CA PHE A 8 6.77 29.74 -33.09
C PHE A 8 5.97 28.44 -33.19
N LEU A 9 5.61 28.03 -34.41
CA LEU A 9 4.75 26.88 -34.69
C LEU A 9 5.53 25.56 -34.92
N ALA A 10 6.86 25.57 -34.80
CA ALA A 10 7.69 24.37 -35.03
C ALA A 10 8.20 23.69 -33.75
N ALA A 11 7.91 24.23 -32.55
CA ALA A 11 8.43 23.70 -31.29
C ALA A 11 7.45 22.79 -30.52
N LEU A 12 6.24 22.56 -31.04
CA LEU A 12 5.15 21.86 -30.32
C LEU A 12 4.84 20.44 -30.84
N LEU A 13 5.71 19.88 -31.69
CA LEU A 13 5.51 18.54 -32.27
C LEU A 13 6.39 17.44 -31.65
N PHE A 14 7.04 17.68 -30.50
CA PHE A 14 8.03 16.73 -29.95
C PHE A 14 7.73 16.14 -28.55
N VAL A 15 6.53 16.33 -27.97
CA VAL A 15 6.25 15.91 -26.57
C VAL A 15 5.08 14.94 -26.44
N SER A 16 4.78 14.13 -27.46
CA SER A 16 3.67 13.15 -27.38
C SER A 16 4.07 11.70 -27.61
N SER A 17 5.37 11.37 -27.54
CA SER A 17 5.86 10.00 -27.76
C SER A 17 6.45 9.33 -26.51
N ALA A 18 6.41 9.97 -25.33
CA ALA A 18 7.22 9.53 -24.19
C ALA A 18 6.56 8.50 -23.24
N THR A 19 5.26 8.22 -23.32
CA THR A 19 4.58 7.37 -22.31
C THR A 19 4.45 5.90 -22.65
N ALA A 20 4.89 5.45 -23.83
CA ALA A 20 4.93 4.01 -24.16
C ALA A 20 6.31 3.37 -23.93
N SER A 21 7.37 4.18 -23.77
CA SER A 21 8.75 3.69 -23.56
C SER A 21 9.15 3.58 -22.08
N GLN A 22 8.25 3.95 -21.15
CA GLN A 22 8.50 3.81 -19.71
C GLN A 22 8.17 2.42 -19.15
N LEU A 23 7.66 1.49 -19.96
CA LEU A 23 7.27 0.15 -19.50
C LEU A 23 8.34 -0.94 -19.65
N GLU A 24 9.51 -0.62 -20.21
CA GLU A 24 10.70 -1.49 -20.11
C GLU A 24 11.69 -0.92 -19.10
N VAL A 25 11.23 -0.57 -17.90
CA VAL A 25 12.15 -0.67 -16.76
C VAL A 25 12.45 -2.15 -16.63
N GLY A 26 13.59 -2.57 -17.18
CA GLY A 26 13.99 -3.97 -17.22
C GLY A 26 13.83 -4.60 -15.84
N SER A 27 13.39 -5.86 -15.82
CA SER A 27 13.20 -6.63 -14.59
C SER A 27 14.42 -6.56 -13.64
N GLU A 28 15.62 -6.48 -14.21
CA GLU A 28 16.88 -6.30 -13.47
C GLU A 28 16.95 -4.96 -12.74
N ALA A 29 16.55 -3.86 -13.39
CA ALA A 29 16.52 -2.54 -12.77
C ALA A 29 15.52 -2.47 -11.61
N LEU A 30 14.35 -3.12 -11.77
CA LEU A 30 13.36 -3.25 -10.68
C LEU A 30 13.90 -4.07 -9.50
N ALA A 31 14.62 -5.16 -9.76
CA ALA A 31 15.26 -5.95 -8.70
C ALA A 31 16.32 -5.15 -7.92
N LEU A 32 17.17 -4.41 -8.63
CA LEU A 32 18.18 -3.54 -7.99
C LEU A 32 17.52 -2.43 -7.16
N ALA A 33 16.50 -1.79 -7.70
CA ALA A 33 15.72 -0.78 -6.98
C ALA A 33 15.06 -1.38 -5.72
N ALA A 34 14.49 -2.59 -5.82
CA ALA A 34 13.86 -3.28 -4.69
C ALA A 34 14.88 -3.56 -3.60
N GLN A 35 16.05 -4.11 -3.95
CA GLN A 35 17.12 -4.36 -3.01
C GLN A 35 17.57 -3.08 -2.28
N GLN A 36 17.82 -2.00 -3.01
CA GLN A 36 18.24 -0.72 -2.44
C GLN A 36 17.17 -0.14 -1.50
N THR A 37 15.90 -0.25 -1.91
CA THR A 37 14.75 0.26 -1.15
C THR A 37 14.57 -0.50 0.16
N ILE A 38 14.69 -1.83 0.13
CA ILE A 38 14.62 -2.67 1.33
C ILE A 38 15.76 -2.30 2.31
N GLN A 39 16.97 -2.10 1.80
CA GLN A 39 18.11 -1.74 2.65
C GLN A 39 17.99 -0.35 3.27
N SER A 40 17.38 0.60 2.56
CA SER A 40 17.33 2.00 2.97
C SER A 40 16.12 2.32 3.84
N TYR A 41 14.94 1.78 3.50
CA TYR A 41 13.67 2.27 4.06
C TYR A 41 12.93 1.25 4.92
N CYS A 42 13.33 -0.03 4.89
CA CYS A 42 12.50 -1.05 5.53
C CYS A 42 12.57 -1.04 7.06
N ALA A 43 13.72 -0.67 7.62
CA ALA A 43 13.85 -0.48 9.06
C ALA A 43 13.01 0.72 9.53
N ASP A 44 13.08 1.82 8.78
CA ASP A 44 12.36 3.05 9.07
C ASP A 44 10.85 2.89 8.94
N ALA A 45 10.38 2.16 7.92
CA ALA A 45 8.96 1.80 7.75
C ALA A 45 8.40 0.98 8.94
N ALA A 46 9.26 0.32 9.72
CA ALA A 46 8.90 -0.44 10.91
C ALA A 46 9.29 0.25 12.23
N GLY A 47 9.84 1.47 12.17
CA GLY A 47 10.36 2.21 13.31
C GLY A 47 9.29 2.97 14.10
N ASP A 48 9.72 3.60 15.20
CA ASP A 48 8.85 4.36 16.10
C ASP A 48 8.63 5.82 15.66
N ASP A 49 9.46 6.35 14.75
CA ASP A 49 9.31 7.71 14.20
C ASP A 49 8.19 7.73 13.14
N VAL A 50 7.05 8.32 13.49
CA VAL A 50 5.84 8.32 12.66
C VAL A 50 6.04 9.04 11.32
N THR A 51 6.80 10.13 11.30
CA THR A 51 7.02 10.92 10.08
C THR A 51 7.93 10.15 9.13
N LEU A 52 9.06 9.66 9.64
CA LEU A 52 10.01 8.88 8.85
C LEU A 52 9.40 7.55 8.36
N ALA A 53 8.58 6.91 9.20
CA ALA A 53 7.85 5.71 8.83
C ALA A 53 6.85 5.98 7.69
N ALA A 54 6.09 7.09 7.75
CA ALA A 54 5.12 7.43 6.70
C ALA A 54 5.79 7.68 5.34
N GLU A 55 6.90 8.43 5.32
CA GLU A 55 7.68 8.67 4.10
C GLU A 55 8.26 7.36 3.54
N SER A 56 8.82 6.52 4.41
CA SER A 56 9.39 5.22 4.05
C SER A 56 8.32 4.28 3.49
N VAL A 57 7.14 4.21 4.12
CA VAL A 57 6.01 3.40 3.64
C VAL A 57 5.56 3.88 2.26
N ALA A 58 5.49 5.20 2.02
CA ALA A 58 5.12 5.72 0.70
C ALA A 58 6.11 5.28 -0.39
N LEU A 59 7.43 5.38 -0.13
CA LEU A 59 8.47 4.96 -1.07
C LEU A 59 8.44 3.45 -1.33
N VAL A 60 8.34 2.63 -0.28
CA VAL A 60 8.26 1.16 -0.39
C VAL A 60 6.99 0.75 -1.14
N SER A 61 5.84 1.40 -0.88
CA SER A 61 4.57 1.10 -1.54
C SER A 61 4.59 1.42 -3.02
N ALA A 62 5.18 2.56 -3.40
CA ALA A 62 5.31 2.97 -4.80
C ALA A 62 6.15 1.97 -5.61
N LEU A 63 7.26 1.48 -5.05
CA LEU A 63 8.09 0.47 -5.71
C LEU A 63 7.42 -0.91 -5.70
N TRP A 64 6.74 -1.29 -4.61
CA TRP A 64 5.99 -2.55 -4.56
C TRP A 64 4.93 -2.60 -5.66
N ALA A 65 4.23 -1.50 -5.94
CA ALA A 65 3.27 -1.43 -7.05
C ALA A 65 3.93 -1.67 -8.42
N GLN A 66 5.12 -1.08 -8.66
CA GLN A 66 5.86 -1.27 -9.92
C GLN A 66 6.34 -2.72 -10.09
N VAL A 67 6.95 -3.31 -9.05
CA VAL A 67 7.38 -4.71 -9.05
C VAL A 67 6.17 -5.64 -9.23
N SER A 68 5.04 -5.31 -8.61
CA SER A 68 3.78 -6.07 -8.75
C SER A 68 3.29 -6.08 -10.18
N ALA A 69 3.18 -4.91 -10.80
CA ALA A 69 2.75 -4.79 -12.20
C ALA A 69 3.68 -5.57 -13.15
N ALA A 70 5.00 -5.48 -12.97
CA ALA A 70 5.96 -6.21 -13.79
C ALA A 70 5.88 -7.73 -13.59
N ALA A 71 5.70 -8.20 -12.36
CA ALA A 71 5.52 -9.63 -12.07
C ALA A 71 4.20 -10.17 -12.65
N ASP A 72 3.11 -9.41 -12.56
CA ASP A 72 1.80 -9.82 -13.06
C ASP A 72 1.73 -9.79 -14.60
N ALA A 73 2.53 -8.95 -15.26
CA ALA A 73 2.69 -8.93 -16.70
C ALA A 73 3.49 -10.12 -17.28
N GLY A 74 3.87 -11.10 -16.44
CA GLY A 74 4.67 -12.25 -16.86
C GLY A 74 6.17 -11.99 -16.87
N GLY A 75 6.65 -11.03 -16.06
CA GLY A 75 8.07 -10.75 -15.88
C GLY A 75 8.86 -11.91 -15.26
N GLU A 76 10.15 -11.68 -15.05
CA GLU A 76 11.08 -12.70 -14.58
C GLU A 76 10.67 -13.30 -13.22
N PRO A 77 10.84 -14.63 -13.00
CA PRO A 77 10.42 -15.29 -11.76
C PRO A 77 10.99 -14.67 -10.48
N TYR A 78 12.20 -14.13 -10.52
CA TYR A 78 12.82 -13.49 -9.36
C TYR A 78 12.11 -12.21 -8.91
N LEU A 79 11.23 -11.61 -9.72
CA LEU A 79 10.42 -10.46 -9.29
C LEU A 79 9.43 -10.85 -8.19
N LEU A 80 8.94 -12.10 -8.16
CA LEU A 80 8.10 -12.61 -7.07
C LEU A 80 8.84 -12.62 -5.73
N TYR A 81 10.15 -12.92 -5.74
CA TYR A 81 10.98 -12.83 -4.54
C TYR A 81 11.01 -11.39 -4.01
N TRP A 82 11.30 -10.41 -4.86
CA TRP A 82 11.36 -9.01 -4.46
C TRP A 82 10.00 -8.46 -4.03
N ARG A 83 8.92 -8.83 -4.73
CA ARG A 83 7.55 -8.48 -4.34
C ARG A 83 7.22 -9.01 -2.95
N GLY A 84 7.60 -10.25 -2.65
CA GLY A 84 7.43 -10.85 -1.33
C GLY A 84 8.21 -10.11 -0.23
N LEU A 85 9.46 -9.73 -0.46
CA LEU A 85 10.27 -8.99 0.52
C LEU A 85 9.71 -7.57 0.78
N LEU A 86 9.28 -6.87 -0.27
CA LEU A 86 8.63 -5.57 -0.14
C LEU A 86 7.28 -5.71 0.59
N GLY A 87 6.52 -6.78 0.33
CA GLY A 87 5.30 -7.10 1.08
C GLY A 87 5.55 -7.35 2.57
N GLU A 88 6.61 -8.08 2.92
CA GLU A 88 7.05 -8.28 4.32
C GLU A 88 7.35 -6.94 5.00
N CYS A 89 7.98 -6.02 4.25
CA CYS A 89 8.27 -4.66 4.71
C CYS A 89 7.01 -3.87 5.06
N LEU A 90 5.99 -3.97 4.21
CA LEU A 90 4.69 -3.31 4.37
C LEU A 90 3.74 -4.04 5.32
N LYS A 91 4.22 -5.03 6.07
CA LYS A 91 3.42 -5.90 6.98
C LYS A 91 2.30 -6.67 6.26
N GLN A 92 2.38 -6.84 4.94
CA GLN A 92 1.46 -7.67 4.16
C GLN A 92 1.88 -9.14 4.19
N SER A 93 1.91 -9.74 5.39
CA SER A 93 2.50 -11.07 5.62
C SER A 93 1.87 -12.19 4.77
N GLU A 94 0.54 -12.15 4.56
CA GLU A 94 -0.17 -13.13 3.74
C GLU A 94 0.24 -13.05 2.27
N LYS A 95 0.29 -11.84 1.72
CA LYS A 95 0.71 -11.63 0.34
C LYS A 95 2.18 -11.96 0.12
N ALA A 96 3.03 -11.59 1.08
CA ALA A 96 4.44 -11.94 1.08
C ALA A 96 4.65 -13.46 1.10
N GLU A 97 3.88 -14.19 1.90
CA GLU A 97 3.91 -15.66 1.92
C GLU A 97 3.50 -16.25 0.56
N GLU A 98 2.39 -15.80 -0.03
CA GLU A 98 1.92 -16.25 -1.35
C GLU A 98 3.00 -16.06 -2.43
N ASP A 99 3.62 -14.89 -2.48
CA ASP A 99 4.63 -14.55 -3.48
C ASP A 99 5.93 -15.35 -3.30
N LEU A 100 6.39 -15.54 -2.06
CA LEU A 100 7.57 -16.36 -1.78
C LEU A 100 7.32 -17.84 -2.10
N GLN A 101 6.11 -18.36 -1.86
CA GLN A 101 5.74 -19.72 -2.25
C GLN A 101 5.77 -19.89 -3.78
N ARG A 102 5.16 -18.96 -4.52
CA ARG A 102 5.17 -18.97 -5.99
C ARG A 102 6.59 -18.85 -6.56
N PHE A 103 7.41 -17.98 -5.98
CA PHE A 103 8.81 -17.86 -6.37
C PHE A 103 9.56 -19.20 -6.21
N ILE A 104 9.46 -19.84 -5.03
CA ILE A 104 10.13 -21.12 -4.76
C ILE A 104 9.66 -22.20 -5.75
N ALA A 105 8.35 -22.26 -6.04
CA ALA A 105 7.78 -23.21 -6.99
C ALA A 105 8.32 -23.00 -8.42
N ASN A 106 8.43 -21.75 -8.87
CA ASN A 106 8.84 -21.42 -10.23
C ASN A 106 10.37 -21.44 -10.43
N ALA A 107 11.15 -21.23 -9.38
CA ALA A 107 12.62 -21.10 -9.46
C ALA A 107 13.40 -22.36 -9.03
N ALA A 108 12.71 -23.45 -8.64
CA ALA A 108 13.33 -24.65 -8.05
C ALA A 108 14.44 -25.27 -8.92
N ASP A 109 14.26 -25.27 -10.25
CA ASP A 109 15.19 -25.90 -11.19
C ASP A 109 16.23 -24.92 -11.78
N THR A 110 16.17 -23.63 -11.42
CA THR A 110 17.07 -22.62 -11.96
C THR A 110 18.28 -22.43 -11.06
N GLN A 111 19.43 -23.03 -11.44
CA GLN A 111 20.65 -23.00 -10.63
C GLN A 111 21.12 -21.58 -10.26
N ALA A 112 20.93 -20.60 -11.17
CA ALA A 112 21.27 -19.19 -10.94
C ALA A 112 20.49 -18.56 -9.76
N LEU A 113 19.31 -19.08 -9.43
CA LEU A 113 18.43 -18.56 -8.37
C LEU A 113 18.52 -19.37 -7.06
N ALA A 114 19.38 -20.38 -6.99
CA ALA A 114 19.44 -21.30 -5.85
C ALA A 114 19.72 -20.60 -4.50
N SER A 115 20.50 -19.51 -4.50
CA SER A 115 20.75 -18.70 -3.30
C SER A 115 19.49 -17.98 -2.82
N LEU A 116 18.73 -17.38 -3.74
CA LEU A 116 17.46 -16.69 -3.47
C LEU A 116 16.39 -17.67 -2.99
N VAL A 117 16.27 -18.84 -3.61
CA VAL A 117 15.33 -19.90 -3.19
C VAL A 117 15.59 -20.33 -1.74
N ARG A 118 16.87 -20.51 -1.37
CA ARG A 118 17.25 -20.81 0.03
C ARG A 118 16.87 -19.69 0.98
N ASP A 119 17.04 -18.42 0.58
CA ASP A 119 16.64 -17.28 1.43
C ASP A 119 15.12 -17.18 1.58
N ALA A 120 14.38 -17.25 0.46
CA ALA A 120 12.92 -17.27 0.43
C ALA A 120 12.36 -18.36 1.34
N SER A 121 12.91 -19.58 1.27
CA SER A 121 12.49 -20.71 2.10
C SER A 121 12.67 -20.45 3.60
N ARG A 122 13.77 -19.79 4.00
CA ARG A 122 13.99 -19.41 5.41
C ARG A 122 13.00 -18.33 5.85
N ARG A 123 12.73 -17.33 5.01
CA ARG A 123 11.78 -16.24 5.28
C ARG A 123 10.36 -16.76 5.41
N LEU A 124 9.91 -17.60 4.48
CA LEU A 124 8.60 -18.25 4.52
C LEU A 124 8.38 -19.01 5.84
N LYS A 125 9.37 -19.80 6.27
CA LYS A 125 9.33 -20.49 7.57
C LYS A 125 9.27 -19.55 8.78
N ARG A 126 9.79 -18.32 8.68
CA ARG A 126 9.65 -17.31 9.75
C ARG A 126 8.25 -16.69 9.73
N LEU A 127 7.76 -16.30 8.56
CA LEU A 127 6.42 -15.73 8.39
C LEU A 127 5.34 -16.69 8.92
N GLN A 128 5.39 -17.95 8.53
CA GLN A 128 4.44 -18.99 8.99
C GLN A 128 4.48 -19.21 10.50
N ARG A 129 5.67 -19.17 11.12
CA ARG A 129 5.79 -19.26 12.58
C ARG A 129 5.19 -18.04 13.28
N ASN A 130 5.42 -16.84 12.74
CA ASN A 130 4.89 -15.61 13.30
C ASN A 130 3.36 -15.53 13.16
N ALA A 131 2.80 -16.03 12.05
CA ALA A 131 1.36 -16.12 11.84
C ALA A 131 0.69 -17.02 12.89
N GLY A 132 1.30 -18.18 13.21
CA GLY A 132 0.79 -19.10 14.23
C GLY A 132 0.84 -18.56 15.67
N VAL A 133 1.76 -17.65 15.99
CA VAL A 133 1.85 -16.99 17.31
C VAL A 133 0.80 -15.90 17.46
N LEU A 134 0.40 -15.26 16.35
CA LEU A 134 -0.51 -14.12 16.36
C LEU A 134 -1.97 -14.44 16.12
N SER A 135 -2.37 -15.69 15.82
CA SER A 135 -3.79 -16.08 15.89
C SER A 135 -4.22 -16.19 17.36
N PRO A 136 -4.82 -15.15 17.96
CA PRO A 136 -5.32 -15.27 19.31
C PRO A 136 -6.51 -16.21 19.18
N ARG A 137 -6.56 -17.26 20.00
CA ARG A 137 -7.78 -18.06 20.14
C ARG A 137 -8.94 -17.08 20.30
N PRO A 138 -9.94 -17.07 19.40
CA PRO A 138 -10.96 -16.03 19.37
C PRO A 138 -11.61 -15.96 20.73
N ALA A 139 -11.32 -14.90 21.48
CA ALA A 139 -12.02 -14.62 22.71
C ALA A 139 -13.45 -14.25 22.32
N PRO A 140 -14.49 -14.71 23.04
CA PRO A 140 -15.85 -14.29 22.79
C PRO A 140 -15.92 -12.76 22.91
N VAL A 141 -16.04 -12.09 21.77
CA VAL A 141 -16.14 -10.63 21.69
C VAL A 141 -17.58 -10.27 22.04
N PRO A 142 -17.83 -9.38 23.02
CA PRO A 142 -19.18 -8.94 23.30
C PRO A 142 -19.78 -8.28 22.04
N PRO A 143 -21.07 -8.55 21.73
CA PRO A 143 -21.68 -8.15 20.46
C PRO A 143 -21.65 -6.64 20.20
N GLU A 144 -21.59 -5.83 21.27
CA GLU A 144 -21.57 -4.37 21.20
C GLU A 144 -20.29 -3.81 20.56
N SER A 145 -19.14 -4.42 20.84
CA SER A 145 -17.84 -4.03 20.25
C SER A 145 -17.70 -4.41 18.77
N VAL A 146 -18.45 -5.43 18.31
CA VAL A 146 -18.45 -5.86 16.90
C VAL A 146 -19.12 -4.83 16.00
N VAL A 147 -20.16 -4.16 16.49
CA VAL A 147 -20.89 -3.12 15.74
C VAL A 147 -20.00 -1.90 15.50
N LEU A 148 -19.26 -1.44 16.52
CA LEU A 148 -18.37 -0.28 16.42
C LEU A 148 -17.18 -0.52 15.49
N LEU A 149 -16.55 -1.70 15.59
CA LEU A 149 -15.46 -2.10 14.68
C LEU A 149 -15.96 -2.32 13.25
N GLY A 150 -17.13 -2.92 13.08
CA GLY A 150 -17.73 -3.17 11.77
C GLY A 150 -18.11 -1.88 11.04
N VAL A 151 -18.75 -0.93 11.74
CA VAL A 151 -19.16 0.35 11.14
C VAL A 151 -17.96 1.25 10.82
N GLY A 152 -16.98 1.35 11.73
CA GLY A 152 -15.76 2.13 11.49
C GLY A 152 -14.94 1.60 10.31
N GLY A 153 -14.78 0.28 10.22
CA GLY A 153 -14.09 -0.38 9.10
C GLY A 153 -14.83 -0.22 7.77
N ALA A 154 -16.16 -0.38 7.76
CA ALA A 154 -16.97 -0.19 6.56
C ALA A 154 -16.91 1.26 6.05
N MET A 155 -17.01 2.24 6.95
CA MET A 155 -16.89 3.67 6.60
C MET A 155 -15.51 4.01 6.04
N ALA A 156 -14.44 3.45 6.62
CA ALA A 156 -13.09 3.62 6.10
C ALA A 156 -12.94 3.05 4.67
N ALA A 157 -13.39 1.81 4.47
CA ALA A 157 -13.32 1.14 3.17
C ALA A 157 -14.14 1.87 2.09
N VAL A 158 -15.36 2.30 2.41
CA VAL A 158 -16.20 3.07 1.49
C VAL A 158 -15.58 4.43 1.18
N GLY A 159 -15.10 5.16 2.19
CA GLY A 159 -14.48 6.46 2.00
C GLY A 159 -13.24 6.40 1.10
N PHE A 160 -12.30 5.50 1.39
CA PHE A 160 -11.11 5.32 0.56
C PHE A 160 -11.42 4.76 -0.82
N GLY A 161 -12.44 3.90 -0.97
CA GLY A 161 -12.91 3.41 -2.26
C GLY A 161 -13.45 4.54 -3.15
N LEU A 162 -14.28 5.43 -2.60
CA LEU A 162 -14.79 6.60 -3.31
C LEU A 162 -13.66 7.55 -3.72
N ALA A 163 -12.68 7.77 -2.83
CA ALA A 163 -11.53 8.62 -3.13
C ALA A 163 -10.68 8.06 -4.28
N ALA A 164 -10.39 6.75 -4.25
CA ALA A 164 -9.61 6.08 -5.29
C ALA A 164 -10.32 6.11 -6.66
N GLY A 165 -11.63 5.88 -6.69
CA GLY A 165 -12.43 5.96 -7.92
C GLY A 165 -12.41 7.37 -8.52
N ALA A 166 -12.66 8.39 -7.70
CA ALA A 166 -12.65 9.78 -8.13
C ALA A 166 -11.26 10.23 -8.65
N TYR A 167 -10.18 9.78 -7.99
CA TYR A 167 -8.81 10.05 -8.44
C TYR A 167 -8.51 9.41 -9.80
N ALA A 168 -8.90 8.14 -9.99
CA ALA A 168 -8.69 7.41 -11.24
C ALA A 168 -9.41 8.12 -12.42
N GLU A 169 -10.67 8.51 -12.24
CA GLU A 169 -11.43 9.25 -13.25
C GLU A 169 -10.86 10.66 -13.48
N GLY A 170 -10.48 11.37 -12.41
CA GLY A 170 -9.85 12.69 -12.50
C GLY A 170 -8.53 12.67 -13.28
N SER A 171 -7.72 11.63 -13.12
CA SER A 171 -6.43 11.49 -13.81
C SER A 171 -6.58 11.33 -15.34
N GLN A 172 -7.70 10.77 -15.81
CA GLN A 172 -7.99 10.62 -17.24
C GLN A 172 -8.41 11.93 -17.90
N LEU A 173 -8.92 12.89 -17.13
CA LEU A 173 -9.33 14.21 -17.63
C LEU A 173 -8.14 15.16 -17.82
N PHE A 174 -6.99 14.86 -17.19
CA PHE A 174 -5.81 15.73 -17.19
C PHE A 174 -5.28 16.10 -18.59
N PRO A 175 -5.19 15.17 -19.56
CA PRO A 175 -4.78 15.52 -20.93
C PRO A 175 -5.73 16.52 -21.59
N GLY A 176 -7.04 16.42 -21.31
CA GLY A 176 -8.06 17.32 -21.83
C GLY A 176 -8.01 18.73 -21.24
N LEU A 177 -7.45 18.91 -20.04
CA LEU A 177 -7.24 20.23 -19.44
C LEU A 177 -6.08 21.00 -20.08
N SER A 178 -5.20 20.32 -20.82
CA SER A 178 -4.11 20.98 -21.54
C SER A 178 -4.53 21.53 -22.91
N ASN A 179 -5.72 21.14 -23.40
CA ASN A 179 -6.27 21.59 -24.66
C ASN A 179 -7.34 22.68 -24.42
N LEU A 180 -7.09 23.89 -24.93
CA LEU A 180 -8.00 25.03 -24.81
C LEU A 180 -9.42 24.77 -25.36
N GLU A 181 -9.56 23.92 -26.39
CA GLU A 181 -10.86 23.61 -27.00
C GLU A 181 -11.72 22.70 -26.12
N THR A 182 -11.10 21.84 -25.30
CA THR A 182 -11.81 20.90 -24.42
C THR A 182 -11.70 21.26 -22.94
N TYR A 183 -10.98 22.34 -22.62
CA TYR A 183 -10.77 22.81 -21.25
C TYR A 183 -12.10 23.08 -20.54
N ASP A 184 -12.99 23.87 -21.15
CA ASP A 184 -14.27 24.24 -20.52
C ASP A 184 -15.17 23.01 -20.28
N ALA A 185 -15.11 22.01 -21.15
CA ALA A 185 -15.86 20.76 -20.98
C ALA A 185 -15.27 19.85 -19.88
N ASN A 186 -13.95 19.89 -19.69
CA ASN A 186 -13.25 18.99 -18.78
C ASN A 186 -13.06 19.60 -17.38
N ILE A 187 -13.02 20.93 -17.25
CA ILE A 187 -12.73 21.60 -15.97
C ILE A 187 -13.85 21.39 -14.93
N ASP A 188 -15.10 21.35 -15.36
CA ASP A 188 -16.24 21.11 -14.48
C ASP A 188 -16.25 19.64 -13.98
N SER A 189 -16.04 18.69 -14.87
CA SER A 189 -15.89 17.26 -14.54
C SER A 189 -14.70 17.02 -13.60
N TYR A 190 -13.58 17.70 -13.84
CA TYR A 190 -12.39 17.62 -12.99
C TYR A 190 -12.66 18.19 -11.59
N ARG A 191 -13.34 19.34 -11.48
CA ARG A 191 -13.72 19.92 -10.18
C ARG A 191 -14.68 19.01 -9.41
N GLN A 192 -15.61 18.36 -10.09
CA GLN A 192 -16.52 17.41 -9.48
C GLN A 192 -15.76 16.20 -8.92
N ASN A 193 -14.86 15.61 -9.69
CA ASN A 193 -14.03 14.48 -9.26
C ASN A 193 -13.09 14.86 -8.11
N TRP A 194 -12.48 16.03 -8.16
CA TRP A 194 -11.66 16.55 -7.07
C TRP A 194 -12.45 16.74 -5.76
N THR A 195 -13.71 17.17 -5.86
CA THR A 195 -14.58 17.31 -4.70
C THR A 195 -14.98 15.95 -4.15
N ALA A 196 -15.33 14.99 -5.01
CA ALA A 196 -15.63 13.61 -4.63
C ALA A 196 -14.44 12.92 -3.95
N GLU A 197 -13.22 13.15 -4.43
CA GLU A 197 -11.98 12.66 -3.81
C GLU A 197 -11.84 13.17 -2.37
N ARG A 198 -12.00 14.49 -2.16
CA ARG A 198 -11.93 15.09 -0.82
C ARG A 198 -13.00 14.57 0.13
N VAL A 199 -14.22 14.37 -0.37
CA VAL A 199 -15.31 13.78 0.43
C VAL A 199 -14.98 12.33 0.80
N GLY A 200 -14.46 11.54 -0.14
CA GLY A 200 -14.00 10.18 0.11
C GLY A 200 -12.91 10.12 1.18
N ILE A 201 -11.90 10.99 1.09
CA ILE A 201 -10.83 11.12 2.10
C ILE A 201 -11.42 11.49 3.46
N ALA A 202 -12.34 12.46 3.53
CA ALA A 202 -12.96 12.89 4.79
C ALA A 202 -13.77 11.76 5.44
N ILE A 203 -14.57 11.02 4.66
CA ILE A 203 -15.31 9.84 5.12
C ILE A 203 -14.32 8.76 5.59
N GLY A 204 -13.29 8.47 4.81
CA GLY A 204 -12.26 7.49 5.13
C GLY A 204 -11.56 7.80 6.45
N ALA A 205 -11.10 9.04 6.62
CA ALA A 205 -10.45 9.53 7.84
C ALA A 205 -11.39 9.45 9.05
N SER A 206 -12.68 9.77 8.88
CA SER A 206 -13.67 9.63 9.94
C SER A 206 -13.88 8.16 10.37
N GLY A 207 -13.89 7.23 9.40
CA GLY A 207 -13.96 5.79 9.67
C GLY A 207 -12.75 5.30 10.46
N VAL A 208 -11.55 5.71 10.07
CA VAL A 208 -10.30 5.40 10.79
C VAL A 208 -10.31 5.98 12.21
N ALA A 209 -10.79 7.22 12.39
CA ALA A 209 -10.91 7.83 13.71
C ALA A 209 -11.89 7.06 14.62
N MET A 210 -13.03 6.59 14.10
CA MET A 210 -13.96 5.75 14.86
C MET A 210 -13.34 4.39 15.21
N LEU A 211 -12.60 3.78 14.29
CA LEU A 211 -11.96 2.48 14.48
C LEU A 211 -10.86 2.57 15.56
N THR A 212 -10.04 3.61 15.50
CA THR A 212 -9.00 3.88 16.52
C THR A 212 -9.62 4.18 17.89
N ALA A 213 -10.68 4.99 17.96
CA ALA A 213 -11.40 5.23 19.21
C ALA A 213 -11.99 3.94 19.81
N GLY A 214 -12.56 3.07 18.98
CA GLY A 214 -13.07 1.75 19.39
C GLY A 214 -11.97 0.84 19.93
N LEU A 215 -10.81 0.78 19.26
CA LEU A 215 -9.64 0.03 19.71
C LEU A 215 -9.10 0.54 21.05
N VAL A 216 -8.95 1.85 21.20
CA VAL A 216 -8.48 2.47 22.45
C VAL A 216 -9.41 2.12 23.61
N ARG A 217 -10.72 2.22 23.41
CA ARG A 217 -11.71 1.85 24.44
C ARG A 217 -11.58 0.38 24.85
N LEU A 218 -11.44 -0.52 23.88
CA LEU A 218 -11.28 -1.96 24.13
C LEU A 218 -10.00 -2.28 24.91
N LEU A 219 -8.90 -1.57 24.62
CA LEU A 219 -7.65 -1.68 25.38
C LEU A 219 -7.80 -1.17 26.82
N VAL A 220 -8.51 -0.05 27.03
CA VAL A 220 -8.78 0.49 28.37
C VAL A 220 -9.64 -0.48 29.19
N GLU A 221 -10.68 -1.06 28.61
CA GLU A 221 -11.54 -2.04 29.28
C GLU A 221 -10.72 -3.29 29.69
N ARG A 222 -9.91 -3.84 28.78
CA ARG A 222 -8.96 -4.95 29.07
C ARG A 222 -7.96 -4.60 30.18
N ALA A 223 -7.39 -3.40 30.14
CA ALA A 223 -6.46 -2.95 31.17
C ALA A 223 -7.13 -2.87 32.54
N ASN A 224 -8.37 -2.36 32.58
CA ASN A 224 -9.16 -2.22 33.79
C ASN A 224 -9.49 -3.60 34.40
N GLU A 225 -9.95 -4.56 33.59
CA GLU A 225 -10.20 -5.94 34.03
C GLU A 225 -8.95 -6.60 34.65
N SER A 226 -7.78 -6.40 34.03
CA SER A 226 -6.52 -6.94 34.53
C SER A 226 -6.13 -6.36 35.90
N SER A 227 -6.45 -5.09 36.14
CA SER A 227 -6.18 -4.40 37.41
C SER A 227 -7.07 -4.95 38.53
N VAL A 228 -8.36 -5.17 38.25
CA VAL A 228 -9.33 -5.74 39.18
C VAL A 228 -8.98 -7.19 39.52
N ALA A 229 -8.55 -7.97 38.53
CA ALA A 229 -8.11 -9.35 38.74
C ALA A 229 -6.92 -9.42 39.70
N LYS A 230 -5.90 -8.57 39.50
CA LYS A 230 -4.72 -8.45 40.40
C LYS A 230 -5.11 -8.01 41.80
N ALA A 231 -6.03 -7.05 41.94
CA ALA A 231 -6.52 -6.59 43.24
C ALA A 231 -7.23 -7.70 44.02
N ARG A 232 -8.05 -8.52 43.34
CA ARG A 232 -8.72 -9.68 43.96
C ARG A 232 -7.73 -10.75 44.42
N THR A 233 -6.66 -11.01 43.66
CA THR A 233 -5.65 -12.02 44.06
C THR A 233 -4.87 -11.56 45.29
N LYS A 234 -4.54 -10.26 45.39
CA LYS A 234 -3.82 -9.69 46.53
C LYS A 234 -4.63 -9.77 47.84
N ARG A 235 -5.96 -9.65 47.77
CA ARG A 235 -6.86 -9.74 48.94
C ARG A 235 -7.07 -11.17 49.47
N ARG A 236 -6.67 -12.20 48.73
CA ARG A 236 -6.85 -13.63 49.08
C ARG A 236 -5.62 -14.30 49.67
N ARG A 237 -4.48 -13.61 49.80
CA ARG A 237 -3.31 -14.15 50.50
C ARG A 237 -3.42 -13.83 52.00
N PRO A 238 -3.61 -14.84 52.87
CA PRO A 238 -3.62 -14.66 54.32
C PRO A 238 -2.22 -14.31 54.85
#